data_AF-A0A6L8HFK1-F1
#
_entry.id   AF-A0A6L8HFK1-F1
#
_cell.length_a   1.000
_cell.length_b   1.000
_cell.length_c   1.000
_cell.angle_alpha   90.00
_cell.angle_beta   90.00
_cell.angle_gamma   90.00
#
_symmetry.space_group_name_H-M   'P 1'
#
loop_
_entity.id
_entity.type
_entity.pdbx_description
1 polymer ?
#
loop_
_entity_poly.entity_id
_entity_poly.type
_entity_poly.pdbx_seq_one_letter_code
_entity_poly.pdbx_strand_id
1 'polypeptide(L)' 'MALPKIKICGITNQIDALQAVDAGADALGFVFYRKSPRHVNLNVVKSIVVDLPPFVLPVGIFVNEEPEKVRKTMDE' A
#
# COMPACT_ATOMS: atom_id res chain seq x y z
N MET A 1 28.04 2.03 -2.51
CA MET A 1 26.96 2.57 -3.38
C MET A 1 25.65 2.09 -2.79
N ALA A 2 24.67 2.97 -2.52
CA ALA A 2 23.38 2.52 -2.02
C ALA A 2 22.51 2.02 -3.18
N LEU A 3 21.80 0.91 -2.98
CA LEU A 3 20.85 0.38 -3.96
C LEU A 3 19.59 1.26 -4.01
N PRO A 4 18.97 1.44 -5.20
CA PRO A 4 17.71 2.16 -5.30
C PRO A 4 16.59 1.42 -4.56
N LYS A 5 15.67 2.19 -3.98
CA LYS A 5 14.45 1.65 -3.35
C LYS A 5 13.35 1.49 -4.39
N ILE A 6 12.61 0.38 -4.32
CA ILE A 6 11.55 0.02 -5.28
C ILE A 6 10.20 -0.03 -4.57
N LYS A 7 9.22 0.68 -5.12
CA LYS A 7 7.82 0.64 -4.68
C LYS A 7 6.92 0.10 -5.79
N ILE A 8 6.11 -0.91 -5.48
CA ILE A 8 5.06 -1.41 -6.38
C ILE A 8 3.73 -0.76 -6.00
N CYS A 9 3.05 -0.11 -6.96
CA CYS A 9 1.92 0.77 -6.69
C CYS A 9 0.60 0.21 -7.24
N GLY A 10 -0.49 0.40 -6.48
CA GLY A 10 -1.83 0.01 -6.89
C GLY A 10 -2.11 -1.47 -6.64
N ILE A 11 -1.58 -2.00 -5.54
CA ILE A 11 -1.89 -3.35 -5.06
C ILE A 11 -3.35 -3.39 -4.60
N THR A 12 -4.08 -4.42 -5.05
CA THR A 12 -5.51 -4.60 -4.74
C THR A 12 -5.85 -5.94 -4.10
N ASN A 13 -4.89 -6.88 -4.02
CA ASN A 13 -5.10 -8.22 -3.49
C ASN A 13 -3.82 -8.78 -2.84
N GLN A 14 -4.00 -9.85 -2.05
CA GLN A 14 -2.93 -10.50 -1.28
C GLN A 14 -1.85 -11.13 -2.17
N ILE A 15 -2.24 -11.77 -3.26
CA ILE A 15 -1.34 -12.56 -4.10
C ILE A 15 -0.30 -11.63 -4.72
N ASP A 16 -0.73 -10.52 -5.31
CA ASP A 16 0.17 -9.53 -5.91
C ASP A 16 1.06 -8.87 -4.86
N ALA A 17 0.55 -8.63 -3.65
CA ALA A 17 1.33 -8.07 -2.55
C ALA A 17 2.50 -8.98 -2.17
N LEU A 18 2.23 -10.28 -1.96
CA LEU A 18 3.24 -11.26 -1.58
C LEU A 18 4.24 -11.49 -2.72
N GLN A 19 3.78 -11.56 -3.96
CA GLN A 19 4.68 -11.67 -5.12
C GLN A 19 5.61 -10.46 -5.26
N ALA A 20 5.11 -9.25 -5.04
CA ALA A 20 5.93 -8.04 -5.05
C ALA A 20 6.99 -8.06 -3.94
N VAL A 21 6.62 -8.53 -2.75
CA VAL A 21 7.53 -8.71 -1.62
C VAL A 21 8.61 -9.75 -1.93
N ASP A 22 8.23 -10.93 -2.43
CA ASP A 22 9.15 -12.00 -2.81
C ASP A 22 10.13 -11.55 -3.92
N ALA A 23 9.69 -10.64 -4.80
CA ALA A 23 10.53 -10.03 -5.83
C ALA A 23 11.47 -8.93 -5.30
N GLY A 24 11.41 -8.58 -4.01
CA GLY A 24 12.29 -7.62 -3.36
C GLY A 24 11.78 -6.17 -3.33
N ALA A 25 10.46 -5.96 -3.39
CA ALA A 25 9.91 -4.61 -3.21
C ALA A 25 10.16 -4.08 -1.80
N ASP A 26 10.59 -2.82 -1.69
CA ASP A 26 10.76 -2.13 -0.41
C ASP A 26 9.46 -1.53 0.13
N ALA A 27 8.48 -1.31 -0.75
CA ALA A 27 7.20 -0.70 -0.39
C ALA A 27 6.05 -1.13 -1.30
N LEU A 28 4.85 -1.17 -0.74
CA LEU A 28 3.61 -1.44 -1.45
C LEU A 28 2.66 -0.24 -1.39
N GLY A 29 2.07 0.11 -2.52
CA GLY A 29 1.16 1.25 -2.64
C GLY A 29 -0.31 0.84 -2.74
N PHE A 30 -1.14 1.39 -1.88
CA PHE A 30 -2.58 1.16 -1.80
C PHE A 30 -3.34 2.45 -2.16
N VAL A 31 -4.21 2.39 -3.16
CA VAL A 31 -4.90 3.59 -3.67
C VAL A 31 -6.26 3.73 -2.99
N PHE A 32 -6.45 4.81 -2.24
CA PHE A 32 -7.72 5.15 -1.57
C PHE A 32 -8.59 6.12 -2.37
N TYR A 33 -8.17 6.48 -3.59
CA TYR A 33 -8.95 7.33 -4.48
C TYR A 33 -10.01 6.55 -5.26
N ARG A 34 -11.29 6.75 -4.93
CA ARG A 34 -12.44 5.99 -5.46
C ARG A 34 -12.60 5.95 -6.98
N LYS A 35 -12.13 6.96 -7.71
CA LYS A 35 -12.21 6.97 -9.19
C LYS A 35 -11.07 6.21 -9.87
N SER A 36 -10.07 5.75 -9.11
CA SER A 36 -9.00 4.90 -9.63
C SER A 36 -9.53 3.49 -9.88
N PRO A 37 -9.18 2.83 -11.00
CA PRO A 37 -9.47 1.41 -11.21
C PRO A 37 -8.70 0.51 -10.22
N ARG A 38 -7.69 1.06 -9.55
CA ARG A 38 -6.87 0.37 -8.52
C ARG A 38 -7.30 0.74 -7.10
N HIS A 39 -8.48 1.34 -6.93
CA HIS A 39 -9.02 1.67 -5.62
C HIS A 39 -9.16 0.42 -4.76
N VAL A 40 -8.71 0.48 -3.51
CA VAL A 40 -8.81 -0.61 -2.53
C VAL A 40 -9.46 -0.13 -1.24
N ASN A 41 -10.24 -1.02 -0.62
CA ASN A 41 -10.87 -0.74 0.68
C ASN A 41 -9.88 -0.95 1.82
N LEU A 42 -10.03 -0.17 2.89
CA LEU A 42 -9.16 -0.25 4.07
C LEU A 42 -9.09 -1.66 4.67
N ASN A 43 -10.20 -2.40 4.73
CA ASN A 43 -10.20 -3.78 5.24
C ASN A 43 -9.29 -4.72 4.43
N VAL A 44 -9.22 -4.55 3.11
CA VAL A 44 -8.33 -5.33 2.24
C VAL A 44 -6.88 -4.92 2.47
N VAL A 45 -6.62 -3.62 2.66
CA VAL A 45 -5.27 -3.15 3.01
C VAL A 45 -4.83 -3.74 4.34
N LYS A 46 -5.68 -3.74 5.37
CA LYS A 46 -5.37 -4.33 6.68
C LYS A 46 -5.05 -5.81 6.59
N SER A 47 -5.82 -6.58 5.80
CA SER A 47 -5.53 -8.02 5.61
C SER A 47 -4.20 -8.25 4.89
N ILE A 48 -3.78 -7.34 4.03
CA ILE A 48 -2.47 -7.43 3.37
C ILE A 48 -1.35 -7.05 4.33
N VAL A 49 -1.50 -5.91 5.01
CA VAL A 49 -0.47 -5.32 5.87
C VAL A 49 -0.10 -6.22 7.04
N VAL A 50 -1.07 -6.95 7.62
CA VAL A 50 -0.80 -7.88 8.74
C VAL A 50 0.13 -9.03 8.35
N ASP A 51 0.15 -9.41 7.06
CA ASP A 51 0.95 -10.51 6.53
C ASP A 51 2.28 -10.03 5.92
N LEU A 52 2.55 -8.72 5.89
CA LEU A 52 3.79 -8.20 5.32
C LEU A 52 4.99 -8.54 6.22
N PRO A 53 6.12 -8.97 5.64
CA PRO A 53 7.33 -9.15 6.41
C PRO A 53 7.85 -7.79 6.91
N PRO A 54 8.70 -7.81 7.95
CA PRO A 54 9.32 -6.59 8.44
C PRO A 54 10.07 -5.86 7.32
N PHE A 55 10.12 -4.54 7.43
CA PHE A 55 10.84 -3.62 6.52
C PHE A 55 10.23 -3.40 5.13
N VAL A 56 9.08 -4.01 4.81
CA VAL A 56 8.26 -3.60 3.66
C VAL A 56 7.29 -2.50 4.09
N LEU A 57 7.37 -1.33 3.46
CA LEU A 57 6.56 -0.18 3.84
C LEU A 57 5.20 -0.16 3.13
N PRO A 58 4.08 -0.20 3.85
CA PRO A 58 2.77 0.10 3.27
C PRO A 58 2.61 1.60 3.06
N VAL A 59 2.10 2.00 1.89
CA VAL A 59 1.96 3.41 1.50
C VAL A 59 0.55 3.68 0.99
N GLY A 60 -0.16 4.63 1.60
CA GLY A 60 -1.48 5.08 1.14
C GLY A 60 -1.38 6.19 0.09
N ILE A 61 -2.17 6.09 -0.98
CA ILE A 61 -2.27 7.11 -2.04
C ILE A 61 -3.66 7.75 -1.98
N PHE A 62 -3.67 9.07 -1.83
CA PHE A 62 -4.88 9.90 -1.72
C PHE A 62 -4.83 11.00 -2.78
N VAL A 63 -6.00 11.44 -3.25
CA VAL A 63 -6.12 12.54 -4.23
C VAL A 63 -7.14 13.53 -3.70
N ASN A 64 -6.68 14.74 -3.36
CA ASN A 64 -7.51 15.83 -2.81
C ASN A 64 -8.40 15.38 -1.62
N GLU A 65 -7.89 14.50 -0.77
CA GLU A 65 -8.59 14.04 0.42
C GLU A 65 -8.30 14.97 1.60
N GLU A 66 -9.25 15.11 2.52
CA GLU A 66 -9.08 15.90 3.73
C GLU A 66 -7.92 15.35 4.59
N PRO A 67 -7.00 16.20 5.09
CA PRO A 67 -5.85 15.74 5.89
C PRO A 67 -6.22 14.92 7.12
N GLU A 68 -7.37 15.19 7.74
CA GLU A 68 -7.87 14.42 8.88
C GLU A 68 -8.21 12.98 8.49
N LYS A 69 -8.83 12.79 7.32
CA LYS A 69 -9.18 11.46 6.82
C LYS A 69 -7.96 10.68 6.37
N VAL A 70 -6.94 11.35 5.84
CA VAL A 70 -5.62 10.74 5.57
C VAL A 70 -5.01 10.19 6.86
N ARG A 71 -4.92 11.02 7.91
CA ARG A 71 -4.38 10.60 9.22
C ARG A 71 -5.16 9.44 9.81
N LYS A 72 -6.49 9.54 9.84
CA LYS A 72 -7.35 8.47 10.34
C LYS A 72 -7.13 7.15 9.60
N THR A 73 -6.94 7.18 8.29
CA THR A 73 -6.65 5.97 7.50
C THR A 73 -5.28 5.37 7.82
N MET A 74 -4.30 6.17 8.24
CA MET A 74 -2.96 5.71 8.64
C MET A 74 -2.93 5.12 10.05
N ASP A 75 -3.75 5.64 10.96
CA ASP A 75 -3.81 5.19 12.36
C ASP A 75 -4.63 3.90 12.54
N GLU A 76 -5.44 3.55 11.54
CA GLU A 76 -6.36 2.40 11.52
C GLU A 76 -5.74 1.12 10.94
#